data_AF-A0A369JEM7-F1
#
_entry.id   AF-A0A369JEM7-F1
#
_cell.length_a   1.000
_cell.length_b   1.000
_cell.length_c   1.000
_cell.angle_alpha   90.00
_cell.angle_beta   90.00
_cell.angle_gamma   90.00
#
_symmetry.space_group_name_H-M   'P 1'
#
loop_
_entity.id
_entity.type
_entity.pdbx_description
1 polymer ?
#
loop_
_entity_poly.entity_id
_entity_poly.type
_entity_poly.pdbx_seq_one_letter_code
_entity_poly.pdbx_strand_id
1 'polypeptide(L)'
;MSLLKIPFIVAATAAVHIALTPPTTTPPKDEQPAVLTRGNRYVNFMVPKFGYLKAVFWVESFTEIVIILARWSSKSSPMVDALLTRTAEADLHLAPLSVAGTVLAVGGGLLRLQCYRTLKKYFTFEVAIRKDHQLVTWGPYGIVRHPSYLGFLACYIGMVCYYGAQGGLLRESGAMGTLSGKLVVGFFTVLYGTAVVALLRRMPEEDRLLKGTFGVAWDEWAKKVPYRLIPAASLTGGMDKLPNKDVTWKDGRLYILPPLAACSSMMLPIITKIPCILVVSTCIHVTFTAPSKSSSSERAPETGVEKIIAVGRLLIKPIKGVYWAMGVAETLAIIVSQVSSSPTGQRIVSGLVKSGSANDLGLSPLSVLGLVLVTSGSLLRWQCYRTMGAMFTFELSIRKDHKLVTTGPYSVVRHPSYAGLLAVYVGMFCWYGAPGAWLRESGVLQTVAGMVFFSVFTVLMLGVLVGLLRRTAKEDRELRKVFGKEWDSWALRVPYALVPGVY
;
A
#
# COMPACT_ATOMS: atom_id res chain seq x y z
N MET A 1 -16.52 -9.30 -17.06
CA MET A 1 -15.59 -10.41 -16.74
C MET A 1 -14.18 -10.05 -17.14
N SER A 2 -13.25 -9.84 -16.19
CA SER A 2 -11.89 -9.41 -16.53
C SER A 2 -10.82 -10.40 -16.06
N LEU A 3 -10.06 -10.95 -17.02
CA LEU A 3 -8.85 -11.75 -16.75
C LEU A 3 -7.84 -10.99 -15.87
N LEU A 4 -7.88 -9.65 -15.88
CA LEU A 4 -7.05 -8.78 -15.04
C LEU A 4 -7.21 -9.06 -13.55
N LYS A 5 -8.33 -9.65 -13.13
CA LYS A 5 -8.57 -9.97 -11.72
C LYS A 5 -7.62 -11.07 -11.23
N ILE A 6 -7.27 -12.06 -12.07
CA ILE A 6 -6.50 -13.26 -11.69
C ILE A 6 -5.20 -12.93 -10.94
N PRO A 7 -4.31 -12.03 -11.42
CA PRO A 7 -3.12 -11.63 -10.68
C PRO A 7 -3.39 -11.10 -9.26
N PHE A 8 -4.50 -10.38 -9.05
CA PHE A 8 -4.87 -9.85 -7.74
C PHE A 8 -5.31 -10.96 -6.80
N ILE A 9 -6.10 -11.92 -7.31
CA ILE A 9 -6.52 -13.11 -6.54
C ILE A 9 -5.28 -13.88 -6.06
N VAL A 10 -4.36 -14.17 -6.99
CA VAL A 10 -3.13 -14.91 -6.70
C VAL A 10 -2.26 -14.15 -5.70
N ALA A 11 -2.09 -12.84 -5.88
CA ALA A 11 -1.25 -12.02 -5.00
C ALA A 11 -1.82 -11.95 -3.57
N ALA A 12 -3.11 -11.69 -3.40
CA ALA A 12 -3.77 -11.65 -2.09
C ALA A 12 -3.68 -13.02 -1.39
N THR A 13 -3.98 -14.10 -2.11
CA THR A 13 -3.96 -15.46 -1.57
C THR A 13 -2.55 -15.89 -1.17
N ALA A 14 -1.55 -15.60 -2.00
CA ALA A 14 -0.15 -15.89 -1.69
C ALA A 14 0.33 -15.10 -0.45
N ALA A 15 -0.03 -13.82 -0.34
CA ALA A 15 0.33 -13.00 0.82
C ALA A 15 -0.23 -13.56 2.12
N VAL A 16 -1.48 -14.00 2.12
CA VAL A 16 -2.14 -14.60 3.30
C VAL A 16 -1.59 -16.00 3.59
N HIS A 17 -1.27 -16.79 2.55
CA HIS A 17 -0.58 -18.06 2.72
C HIS A 17 0.76 -17.85 3.44
N ILE A 18 1.56 -16.89 3.00
CA ILE A 18 2.84 -16.55 3.63
C ILE A 18 2.59 -16.13 5.09
N ALA A 19 1.63 -15.24 5.34
CA ALA A 19 1.31 -14.77 6.68
C ALA A 19 0.86 -15.89 7.64
N LEU A 20 0.19 -16.92 7.14
CA LEU A 20 -0.31 -18.03 7.94
C LEU A 20 0.66 -19.22 8.00
N THR A 21 1.83 -19.12 7.38
CA THR A 21 2.83 -20.20 7.35
C THR A 21 4.02 -19.81 8.21
N PRO A 22 4.20 -20.44 9.39
CA PRO A 22 5.35 -20.14 10.23
C PRO A 22 6.64 -20.57 9.53
N PRO A 23 7.74 -19.79 9.63
CA PRO A 23 9.03 -20.12 9.03
C PRO A 23 9.78 -21.22 9.79
N THR A 24 9.34 -21.56 11.00
CA THR A 24 9.97 -22.53 11.89
C THR A 24 8.93 -23.49 12.43
N THR A 25 9.38 -24.68 12.82
CA THR A 25 8.54 -25.66 13.51
C THR A 25 8.26 -25.23 14.94
N THR A 26 7.17 -25.75 15.51
CA THR A 26 6.76 -25.51 16.89
C THR A 26 7.95 -25.70 17.85
N PRO A 27 8.21 -24.76 18.77
CA PRO A 27 9.29 -24.87 19.74
C PRO A 27 9.16 -26.09 20.66
N PRO A 28 10.27 -26.72 21.07
CA PRO A 28 10.28 -27.70 22.15
C PRO A 28 9.58 -27.19 23.42
N LYS A 29 8.95 -28.08 24.19
CA LYS A 29 8.18 -27.70 25.39
C LYS A 29 9.04 -27.05 26.48
N ASP A 30 10.32 -27.40 26.56
CA ASP A 30 11.29 -26.82 27.51
C ASP A 30 11.70 -25.38 27.15
N GLU A 31 11.44 -24.93 25.92
CA GLU A 31 11.66 -23.54 25.48
C GLU A 31 10.39 -22.68 25.57
N GLN A 32 9.26 -23.27 25.97
CA GLN A 32 7.99 -22.58 26.17
C GLN A 32 7.78 -22.24 27.66
N PRO A 33 7.03 -21.18 27.99
CA PRO A 33 6.68 -20.87 29.37
C PRO A 33 5.94 -22.03 30.04
N ALA A 34 6.32 -22.37 31.28
CA ALA A 34 5.68 -23.45 32.05
C ALA A 34 4.16 -23.23 32.27
N VAL A 35 3.74 -21.97 32.34
CA VAL A 35 2.32 -21.59 32.46
C VAL A 35 1.96 -20.62 31.34
N LEU A 36 1.08 -21.07 30.44
CA LEU A 36 0.54 -20.23 29.37
C LEU A 36 -0.68 -19.44 29.86
N THR A 37 -0.71 -18.14 29.57
CA THR A 37 -1.91 -17.33 29.79
C THR A 37 -3.08 -17.76 28.91
N ARG A 38 -4.28 -17.27 29.23
CA ARG A 38 -5.49 -17.53 28.43
C ARG A 38 -5.32 -17.10 26.96
N GLY A 39 -4.64 -15.98 26.71
CA GLY A 39 -4.34 -15.49 25.36
C GLY A 39 -3.39 -16.43 24.61
N ASN A 40 -2.31 -16.87 25.24
CA ASN A 40 -1.34 -17.77 24.63
C ASN A 40 -1.92 -19.17 24.38
N ARG A 41 -2.74 -19.70 25.28
CA ARG A 41 -3.48 -20.95 25.05
C ARG A 41 -4.40 -20.85 23.84
N TYR A 42 -5.07 -19.70 23.66
CA TYR A 42 -5.91 -19.47 22.49
C TYR A 42 -5.09 -19.38 21.20
N VAL A 43 -3.97 -18.67 21.19
CA VAL A 43 -3.07 -18.63 20.01
C VAL A 43 -2.56 -20.03 19.67
N ASN A 44 -2.09 -20.80 20.65
CA ASN A 44 -1.64 -22.18 20.43
C ASN A 44 -2.77 -23.10 19.91
N PHE A 45 -4.01 -22.89 20.37
CA PHE A 45 -5.18 -23.56 19.80
C PHE A 45 -5.45 -23.16 18.34
N MET A 46 -5.15 -21.91 17.97
CA MET A 46 -5.38 -21.38 16.63
C MET A 46 -4.33 -21.79 15.60
N VAL A 47 -3.06 -21.90 15.99
CA VAL A 47 -1.93 -22.17 15.07
C VAL A 47 -2.15 -23.41 14.18
N PRO A 48 -2.54 -24.59 14.70
CA PRO A 48 -2.80 -25.76 13.85
C PRO A 48 -3.95 -25.54 12.87
N LYS A 49 -4.90 -24.66 13.18
CA LYS A 49 -6.09 -24.39 12.36
C LYS A 49 -5.83 -23.40 11.21
N PHE A 50 -4.67 -22.74 11.21
CA PHE A 50 -4.26 -21.89 10.09
C PHE A 50 -4.14 -22.68 8.78
N GLY A 51 -3.89 -23.99 8.84
CA GLY A 51 -3.98 -24.87 7.67
C GLY A 51 -5.37 -24.86 7.01
N TYR A 52 -6.44 -24.97 7.80
CA TYR A 52 -7.82 -24.91 7.30
C TYR A 52 -8.16 -23.53 6.72
N LEU A 53 -7.73 -22.45 7.38
CA LEU A 53 -7.91 -21.09 6.86
C LEU A 53 -7.23 -20.91 5.50
N LYS A 54 -5.97 -21.37 5.37
CA LYS A 54 -5.26 -21.36 4.09
C LYS A 54 -6.01 -22.14 3.01
N ALA A 55 -6.50 -23.33 3.34
CA ALA A 55 -7.23 -24.17 2.40
C ALA A 55 -8.50 -23.47 1.90
N VAL A 56 -9.27 -22.85 2.79
CA VAL A 56 -10.48 -22.09 2.41
C VAL A 56 -10.15 -20.97 1.44
N PHE A 57 -9.11 -20.18 1.73
CA PHE A 57 -8.68 -19.10 0.83
C PHE A 57 -8.21 -19.63 -0.53
N TRP A 58 -7.45 -20.71 -0.57
CA TRP A 58 -7.03 -21.31 -1.84
C TRP A 58 -8.18 -21.91 -2.64
N VAL A 59 -9.14 -22.57 -1.98
CA VAL A 59 -10.31 -23.13 -2.64
C VAL A 59 -11.18 -22.03 -3.24
N GLU A 60 -11.48 -20.97 -2.49
CA GLU A 60 -12.27 -19.85 -2.99
C GLU A 60 -11.55 -19.18 -4.18
N SER A 61 -10.26 -18.87 -4.03
CA SER A 61 -9.46 -18.20 -5.05
C SER A 61 -9.32 -19.04 -6.31
N PHE A 62 -9.10 -20.35 -6.17
CA PHE A 62 -9.03 -21.26 -7.31
C PHE A 62 -10.39 -21.37 -8.01
N THR A 63 -11.48 -21.43 -7.25
CA THR A 63 -12.84 -21.48 -7.81
C THR A 63 -13.14 -20.21 -8.62
N GLU A 64 -12.79 -19.03 -8.08
CA GLU A 64 -12.97 -17.77 -8.78
C GLU A 64 -12.13 -17.70 -10.07
N ILE A 65 -10.85 -18.13 -10.01
CA ILE A 65 -9.97 -18.20 -11.19
C ILE A 65 -10.54 -19.17 -12.24
N VAL A 66 -11.01 -20.35 -11.84
CA VAL A 66 -11.60 -21.34 -12.75
C VAL A 66 -12.84 -20.78 -13.44
N ILE A 67 -13.72 -20.09 -12.71
CA ILE A 67 -14.92 -19.46 -13.32
C ILE A 67 -14.52 -18.37 -14.31
N ILE A 68 -13.55 -17.52 -13.97
CA ILE A 68 -13.06 -16.47 -14.86
C ILE A 68 -12.45 -17.07 -16.14
N LEU A 69 -11.62 -18.10 -16.01
CA LEU A 69 -10.98 -18.77 -17.15
C LEU A 69 -12.00 -19.54 -18.00
N ALA A 70 -12.94 -20.24 -17.37
CA ALA A 70 -13.96 -21.01 -18.06
C ALA A 70 -14.92 -20.14 -18.87
N ARG A 71 -15.28 -18.96 -18.35
CA ARG A 71 -16.07 -17.96 -19.10
C ARG A 71 -15.33 -17.34 -20.26
N TRP A 72 -14.00 -17.34 -20.20
CA TRP A 72 -13.16 -16.84 -21.28
C TRP A 72 -12.90 -17.91 -22.36
N SER A 73 -12.81 -19.18 -21.99
CA SER A 73 -12.59 -20.29 -22.91
C SER A 73 -13.89 -20.84 -23.51
N SER A 74 -13.88 -21.22 -24.78
CA SER A 74 -15.01 -21.91 -25.43
C SER A 74 -15.13 -23.40 -25.09
N LYS A 75 -14.24 -23.93 -24.23
CA LYS A 75 -14.20 -25.34 -23.81
C LYS A 75 -14.30 -25.44 -22.30
N SER A 76 -15.28 -26.19 -21.81
CA SER A 76 -15.49 -26.47 -20.39
C SER A 76 -15.74 -27.96 -20.18
N SER A 77 -15.47 -28.44 -18.96
CA SER A 77 -15.87 -29.79 -18.55
C SER A 77 -17.26 -29.76 -17.91
N PRO A 78 -18.00 -30.89 -17.85
CA PRO A 78 -19.34 -30.92 -17.24
C PRO A 78 -19.38 -30.40 -15.79
N MET A 79 -18.29 -30.59 -15.03
CA MET A 79 -18.17 -30.07 -13.68
C MET A 79 -18.06 -28.54 -13.66
N VAL A 80 -17.31 -27.97 -14.61
CA VAL A 80 -17.17 -26.51 -14.77
C VAL A 80 -18.48 -25.91 -15.26
N ASP A 81 -19.20 -26.59 -16.17
CA ASP A 81 -20.52 -26.13 -16.63
C ASP A 81 -21.53 -26.04 -15.49
N ALA A 82 -21.58 -27.06 -14.61
CA ALA A 82 -22.44 -27.01 -13.43
C ALA A 82 -22.11 -25.83 -12.49
N LEU A 83 -20.82 -25.49 -12.35
CA LEU A 83 -20.34 -24.31 -11.61
C LEU A 83 -20.73 -23.00 -12.31
N LEU A 84 -20.60 -22.93 -13.64
CA LEU A 84 -20.99 -21.79 -14.45
C LEU A 84 -22.49 -21.53 -14.40
N THR A 85 -23.33 -22.58 -14.45
CA THR A 85 -24.78 -22.46 -14.30
C THR A 85 -25.17 -21.90 -12.93
N ARG A 86 -24.55 -22.39 -11.85
CA ARG A 86 -24.83 -21.91 -10.48
C ARG A 86 -24.39 -20.47 -10.25
N THR A 87 -23.39 -20.01 -11.00
CA THR A 87 -22.84 -18.66 -10.91
C THR A 87 -23.25 -17.79 -12.07
N ALA A 88 -24.22 -18.20 -12.92
CA ALA A 88 -24.47 -17.59 -14.22
C ALA A 88 -24.66 -16.07 -14.17
N GLU A 89 -25.34 -15.58 -13.12
CA GLU A 89 -25.60 -14.15 -12.89
C GLU A 89 -24.48 -13.40 -12.16
N ALA A 90 -23.48 -14.10 -11.63
CA ALA A 90 -22.40 -13.51 -10.85
C ALA A 90 -21.53 -12.60 -11.72
N ASP A 91 -21.50 -11.29 -11.45
CA ASP A 91 -20.65 -10.33 -12.16
C ASP A 91 -19.26 -10.19 -11.52
N LEU A 92 -18.38 -11.14 -11.84
CA LEU A 92 -16.98 -11.13 -11.46
C LEU A 92 -16.18 -10.03 -12.18
N HIS A 93 -15.90 -8.96 -11.45
CA HIS A 93 -15.04 -7.87 -11.86
C HIS A 93 -14.10 -7.44 -10.72
N LEU A 94 -13.09 -6.64 -11.06
CA LEU A 94 -12.12 -6.14 -10.09
C LEU A 94 -12.62 -4.79 -9.53
N ALA A 95 -13.23 -4.81 -8.34
CA ALA A 95 -13.68 -3.58 -7.70
C ALA A 95 -12.53 -2.82 -7.01
N PRO A 96 -12.64 -1.49 -6.83
CA PRO A 96 -11.64 -0.69 -6.13
C PRO A 96 -11.33 -1.19 -4.71
N LEU A 97 -12.33 -1.68 -4.00
CA LEU A 97 -12.15 -2.26 -2.66
C LEU A 97 -11.37 -3.58 -2.72
N SER A 98 -11.55 -4.39 -3.78
CA SER A 98 -10.74 -5.59 -4.01
C SER A 98 -9.27 -5.24 -4.26
N VAL A 99 -9.01 -4.16 -4.99
CA VAL A 99 -7.63 -3.67 -5.22
C VAL A 99 -7.01 -3.18 -3.92
N ALA A 100 -7.70 -2.33 -3.17
CA ALA A 100 -7.23 -1.83 -1.87
C ALA A 100 -6.98 -2.99 -0.89
N GLY A 101 -7.90 -3.96 -0.85
CA GLY A 101 -7.76 -5.18 -0.07
C GLY A 101 -6.54 -6.00 -0.47
N THR A 102 -6.31 -6.19 -1.77
CA THR A 102 -5.14 -6.89 -2.30
C THR A 102 -3.84 -6.18 -1.92
N VAL A 103 -3.77 -4.86 -2.10
CA VAL A 103 -2.58 -4.06 -1.76
C VAL A 103 -2.28 -4.17 -0.27
N LEU A 104 -3.30 -4.07 0.58
CA LEU A 104 -3.13 -4.19 2.03
C LEU A 104 -2.71 -5.60 2.45
N ALA A 105 -3.28 -6.64 1.83
CA ALA A 105 -2.91 -8.03 2.08
C ALA A 105 -1.47 -8.31 1.65
N VAL A 106 -1.07 -7.87 0.46
CA VAL A 106 0.29 -8.01 -0.06
C VAL A 106 1.29 -7.24 0.80
N GLY A 107 0.98 -5.98 1.16
CA GLY A 107 1.82 -5.18 2.06
C GLY A 107 2.01 -5.85 3.42
N GLY A 108 0.92 -6.38 4.00
CA GLY A 108 0.96 -7.14 5.24
C GLY A 108 1.79 -8.43 5.15
N GLY A 109 1.61 -9.18 4.06
CA GLY A 109 2.33 -10.44 3.82
C GLY A 109 3.82 -10.21 3.59
N LEU A 110 4.19 -9.15 2.87
CA LEU A 110 5.59 -8.75 2.67
C LEU A 110 6.25 -8.28 3.97
N LEU A 111 5.56 -7.48 4.78
CA LEU A 111 6.05 -7.07 6.11
C LEU A 111 6.28 -8.30 7.00
N ARG A 112 5.37 -9.26 6.96
CA ARG A 112 5.45 -10.50 7.72
C ARG A 112 6.60 -11.39 7.24
N LEU A 113 6.79 -11.52 5.94
CA LEU A 113 7.94 -12.21 5.33
C LEU A 113 9.26 -11.55 5.73
N GLN A 114 9.32 -10.21 5.77
CA GLN A 114 10.50 -9.49 6.25
C GLN A 114 10.77 -9.79 7.72
N CYS A 115 9.74 -9.85 8.57
CA CYS A 115 9.88 -10.25 9.97
C CYS A 115 10.44 -11.69 10.09
N TYR A 116 9.96 -12.62 9.27
CA TYR A 116 10.49 -13.99 9.23
C TYR A 116 11.97 -14.03 8.87
N ARG A 117 12.38 -13.26 7.85
CA ARG A 117 13.79 -13.17 7.42
C ARG A 117 14.68 -12.50 8.47
N THR A 118 14.12 -11.56 9.23
CA THR A 118 14.86 -10.81 10.25
C THR A 118 15.08 -11.65 11.50
N LEU A 119 14.02 -12.27 12.03
CA LEU A 119 14.10 -13.10 13.24
C LEU A 119 14.60 -14.52 12.99
N LYS A 120 14.45 -15.06 11.77
CA LYS A 120 14.87 -16.42 11.39
C LYS A 120 14.36 -17.46 12.41
N LYS A 121 15.28 -18.19 13.07
CA LYS A 121 14.99 -19.23 14.07
C LYS A 121 14.28 -18.72 15.33
N TYR A 122 14.37 -17.42 15.62
CA TYR A 122 13.71 -16.79 16.77
C TYR A 122 12.23 -16.51 16.52
N PHE A 123 11.79 -16.48 15.25
CA PHE A 123 10.38 -16.29 14.92
C PHE A 123 9.59 -17.56 15.25
N THR A 124 8.58 -17.45 16.10
CA THR A 124 7.70 -18.56 16.52
C THR A 124 6.26 -18.06 16.63
N PHE A 125 5.28 -18.91 16.30
CA PHE A 125 3.86 -18.54 16.50
C PHE A 125 3.43 -18.77 17.94
N GLU A 126 3.97 -19.77 18.62
CA GLU A 126 3.87 -19.98 20.05
C GLU A 126 4.85 -19.07 20.79
N VAL A 127 4.55 -18.64 22.01
CA VAL A 127 5.52 -17.87 22.80
C VAL A 127 6.64 -18.80 23.26
N ALA A 128 7.88 -18.49 22.89
CA ALA A 128 9.06 -19.26 23.30
C ALA A 128 10.31 -18.38 23.41
N ILE A 129 11.18 -18.71 24.37
CA ILE A 129 12.55 -18.20 24.47
C ILE A 129 13.48 -19.36 24.11
N ARG A 130 14.28 -19.17 23.05
CA ARG A 130 15.25 -20.18 22.60
C ARG A 130 16.44 -20.20 23.55
N LYS A 131 17.13 -21.32 23.69
CA LYS A 131 18.32 -21.42 24.56
C LYS A 131 19.42 -20.41 24.19
N ASP A 132 19.50 -20.03 22.91
CA ASP A 132 20.41 -19.03 22.36
C ASP A 132 19.67 -17.77 21.84
N HIS A 133 18.51 -17.45 22.41
CA HIS A 133 17.68 -16.34 21.92
C HIS A 133 18.43 -15.01 22.03
N GLN A 134 18.47 -14.27 20.93
CA GLN A 134 19.07 -12.94 20.89
C GLN A 134 17.98 -11.89 20.66
N LEU A 135 18.12 -10.75 21.35
CA LEU A 135 17.22 -9.63 21.14
C LEU A 135 17.50 -8.99 19.78
N VAL A 136 16.54 -9.10 18.86
CA VAL A 136 16.63 -8.51 17.53
C VAL A 136 16.04 -7.10 17.54
N THR A 137 16.88 -6.11 17.29
CA THR A 137 16.55 -4.68 17.42
C THR A 137 16.63 -3.90 16.10
N TRP A 138 16.89 -4.59 14.98
CA TRP A 138 17.05 -4.01 13.65
C TRP A 138 15.94 -4.44 12.67
N GLY A 139 15.95 -3.87 11.47
CA GLY A 139 14.90 -4.10 10.48
C GLY A 139 13.54 -3.57 10.98
N PRO A 140 12.43 -4.28 10.74
CA PRO A 140 11.11 -3.86 11.21
C PRO A 140 11.02 -3.66 12.74
N TYR A 141 11.83 -4.40 13.51
CA TYR A 141 11.88 -4.34 14.98
C TYR A 141 12.62 -3.10 15.51
N GLY A 142 13.31 -2.36 14.64
CA GLY A 142 13.87 -1.04 14.97
C GLY A 142 12.85 0.10 14.86
N ILE A 143 11.64 -0.16 14.35
CA ILE A 143 10.60 0.85 14.12
C ILE A 143 9.44 0.69 15.09
N VAL A 144 8.97 -0.55 15.26
CA VAL A 144 7.94 -0.95 16.22
C VAL A 144 8.31 -2.29 16.83
N ARG A 145 7.81 -2.57 18.04
CA ARG A 145 8.17 -3.81 18.76
C ARG A 145 7.52 -5.07 18.18
N HIS A 146 6.32 -4.96 17.58
CA HIS A 146 5.58 -6.11 17.03
C HIS A 146 5.16 -5.91 15.56
N PRO A 147 6.12 -5.72 14.62
CA PRO A 147 5.83 -5.44 13.22
C PRO A 147 5.14 -6.61 12.51
N SER A 148 5.42 -7.86 12.93
CA SER A 148 4.76 -9.05 12.37
C SER A 148 3.26 -9.11 12.70
N TYR A 149 2.84 -8.51 13.82
CA TYR A 149 1.42 -8.42 14.19
C TYR A 149 0.71 -7.34 13.40
N LEU A 150 1.39 -6.23 13.11
CA LEU A 150 0.90 -5.24 12.16
C LEU A 150 0.70 -5.87 10.77
N GLY A 151 1.69 -6.65 10.29
CA GLY A 151 1.60 -7.37 9.02
C GLY A 151 0.43 -8.36 8.98
N PHE A 152 0.16 -9.04 10.09
CA PHE A 152 -0.99 -9.94 10.22
C PHE A 152 -2.33 -9.23 10.17
N LEU A 153 -2.44 -8.12 10.91
CA LEU A 153 -3.63 -7.27 10.94
C LEU A 153 -3.92 -6.70 9.55
N ALA A 154 -2.89 -6.24 8.84
CA ALA A 154 -3.00 -5.78 7.46
C ALA A 154 -3.47 -6.91 6.52
N CYS A 155 -2.95 -8.14 6.65
CA CYS A 155 -3.47 -9.30 5.90
C CYS A 155 -4.95 -9.55 6.17
N TYR A 156 -5.36 -9.53 7.44
CA TYR A 156 -6.75 -9.75 7.82
C TYR A 156 -7.70 -8.68 7.25
N ILE A 157 -7.38 -7.39 7.44
CA ILE A 157 -8.19 -6.30 6.89
C ILE A 157 -8.20 -6.36 5.36
N GLY A 158 -7.05 -6.62 4.74
CA GLY A 158 -6.92 -6.76 3.30
C GLY A 158 -7.83 -7.85 2.73
N MET A 159 -7.93 -8.99 3.41
CA MET A 159 -8.83 -10.08 3.02
C MET A 159 -10.30 -9.75 3.23
N VAL A 160 -10.66 -9.13 4.36
CA VAL A 160 -12.04 -8.67 4.59
C VAL A 160 -12.47 -7.68 3.51
N CYS A 161 -11.59 -6.75 3.13
CA CYS A 161 -11.84 -5.83 2.02
C CYS A 161 -11.93 -6.55 0.68
N TYR A 162 -11.02 -7.49 0.39
CA TYR A 162 -11.01 -8.22 -0.87
C TYR A 162 -12.29 -9.03 -1.09
N TYR A 163 -12.67 -9.85 -0.11
CA TYR A 163 -13.86 -10.71 -0.21
C TYR A 163 -15.17 -9.98 0.05
N GLY A 164 -15.15 -8.88 0.80
CA GLY A 164 -16.32 -8.04 1.02
C GLY A 164 -16.65 -7.13 -0.16
N ALA A 165 -15.72 -6.96 -1.09
CA ALA A 165 -15.89 -6.11 -2.26
C ALA A 165 -16.89 -6.68 -3.28
N GLN A 166 -17.53 -5.77 -4.02
CA GLN A 166 -18.33 -6.11 -5.18
C GLN A 166 -17.48 -6.81 -6.24
N GLY A 167 -18.12 -7.66 -7.03
CA GLY A 167 -17.47 -8.42 -8.07
C GLY A 167 -16.61 -9.58 -7.58
N GLY A 168 -16.56 -9.86 -6.28
CA GLY A 168 -15.96 -11.05 -5.68
C GLY A 168 -16.89 -12.26 -5.71
N LEU A 169 -16.37 -13.44 -6.02
CA LEU A 169 -17.15 -14.69 -6.07
C LEU A 169 -18.01 -14.90 -4.83
N LEU A 170 -17.46 -14.66 -3.63
CA LEU A 170 -18.19 -14.83 -2.38
C LEU A 170 -19.48 -13.99 -2.31
N ARG A 171 -19.46 -12.78 -2.88
CA ARG A 171 -20.59 -11.84 -2.88
C ARG A 171 -21.53 -12.10 -4.05
N GLU A 172 -20.99 -12.35 -5.23
CA GLU A 172 -21.75 -12.48 -6.48
C GLU A 172 -22.34 -13.88 -6.71
N SER A 173 -21.83 -14.91 -6.03
CA SER A 173 -22.35 -16.29 -6.14
C SER A 173 -23.71 -16.51 -5.46
N GLY A 174 -24.28 -15.49 -4.82
CA GLY A 174 -25.49 -15.63 -4.00
C GLY A 174 -25.27 -16.37 -2.67
N ALA A 175 -24.05 -16.83 -2.37
CA ALA A 175 -23.71 -17.51 -1.12
C ALA A 175 -24.10 -16.67 0.11
N MET A 176 -23.82 -15.36 0.07
CA MET A 176 -24.20 -14.40 1.12
C MET A 176 -25.71 -14.15 1.24
N GLY A 177 -26.52 -14.60 0.29
CA GLY A 177 -27.98 -14.62 0.38
C GLY A 177 -28.52 -15.78 1.22
N THR A 178 -27.74 -16.86 1.35
CA THR A 178 -28.12 -18.07 2.11
C THR A 178 -27.71 -17.98 3.58
N LEU A 179 -28.45 -18.65 4.47
CA LEU A 179 -28.08 -18.76 5.88
C LEU A 179 -26.73 -19.50 6.04
N SER A 180 -26.53 -20.59 5.29
CA SER A 180 -25.30 -21.39 5.31
C SER A 180 -24.08 -20.58 4.89
N GLY A 181 -24.17 -19.77 3.83
CA GLY A 181 -23.05 -18.93 3.39
C GLY A 181 -22.70 -17.85 4.41
N LYS A 182 -23.70 -17.18 5.00
CA LYS A 182 -23.49 -16.21 6.09
C LYS A 182 -22.82 -16.86 7.30
N LEU A 183 -23.23 -18.08 7.68
CA LEU A 183 -22.64 -18.81 8.80
C LEU A 183 -21.18 -19.21 8.53
N VAL A 184 -20.87 -19.71 7.33
CA VAL A 184 -19.49 -20.11 6.96
C VAL A 184 -18.56 -18.90 6.92
N VAL A 185 -18.96 -17.83 6.23
CA VAL A 185 -18.17 -16.59 6.15
C VAL A 185 -18.02 -15.95 7.52
N GLY A 186 -19.11 -15.87 8.28
CA GLY A 186 -19.13 -15.37 9.64
C GLY A 186 -18.19 -16.16 10.54
N PHE A 187 -18.24 -17.50 10.49
CA PHE A 187 -17.36 -18.37 11.26
C PHE A 187 -15.88 -18.11 10.97
N PHE A 188 -15.47 -18.10 9.70
CA PHE A 188 -14.06 -17.88 9.34
C PHE A 188 -13.59 -16.44 9.60
N THR A 189 -14.46 -15.45 9.39
CA THR A 189 -14.18 -14.04 9.71
C THR A 189 -13.99 -13.86 11.21
N VAL A 190 -14.90 -14.40 12.02
CA VAL A 190 -14.78 -14.36 13.49
C VAL A 190 -13.54 -15.12 13.94
N LEU A 191 -13.31 -16.33 13.43
CA LEU A 191 -12.17 -17.16 13.79
C LEU A 191 -10.82 -16.47 13.50
N TYR A 192 -10.68 -15.82 12.35
CA TYR A 192 -9.46 -15.07 12.02
C TYR A 192 -9.40 -13.76 12.83
N GLY A 193 -10.51 -13.03 12.95
CA GLY A 193 -10.58 -11.80 13.75
C GLY A 193 -10.22 -12.02 15.22
N THR A 194 -10.68 -13.10 15.84
CA THR A 194 -10.32 -13.46 17.21
C THR A 194 -8.85 -13.86 17.34
N ALA A 195 -8.25 -14.49 16.33
CA ALA A 195 -6.81 -14.74 16.30
C ALA A 195 -6.00 -13.43 16.25
N VAL A 196 -6.44 -12.44 15.46
CA VAL A 196 -5.84 -11.09 15.44
C VAL A 196 -5.95 -10.43 16.82
N VAL A 197 -7.15 -10.41 17.42
CA VAL A 197 -7.37 -9.83 18.75
C VAL A 197 -6.50 -10.52 19.82
N ALA A 198 -6.37 -11.85 19.76
CA ALA A 198 -5.54 -12.59 20.69
C ALA A 198 -4.05 -12.22 20.57
N LEU A 199 -3.53 -12.06 19.34
CA LEU A 199 -2.15 -11.60 19.12
C LEU A 199 -1.94 -10.16 19.61
N LEU A 200 -2.91 -9.26 19.39
CA LEU A 200 -2.84 -7.89 19.89
C LEU A 200 -2.84 -7.84 21.43
N ARG A 201 -3.65 -8.68 22.08
CA ARG A 201 -3.68 -8.80 23.56
C ARG A 201 -2.44 -9.47 24.14
N ARG A 202 -1.70 -10.25 23.34
CA ARG A 202 -0.48 -10.96 23.73
C ARG A 202 0.75 -10.06 23.80
N MET A 203 0.78 -8.93 23.10
CA MET A 203 1.94 -8.02 23.06
C MET A 203 2.51 -7.64 24.44
N PRO A 204 1.70 -7.22 25.44
CA PRO A 204 2.24 -6.82 26.74
C PRO A 204 2.90 -7.97 27.50
N GLU A 205 2.45 -9.21 27.25
CA GLU A 205 3.01 -10.40 27.87
C GLU A 205 4.34 -10.78 27.22
N GLU A 206 4.44 -10.71 25.89
CA GLU A 206 5.71 -10.88 25.20
C GLU A 206 6.73 -9.82 25.58
N ASP A 207 6.30 -8.56 25.69
CA ASP A 207 7.13 -7.46 26.19
C ASP A 207 7.70 -7.80 27.58
N ARG A 208 6.86 -8.33 28.49
CA ARG A 208 7.29 -8.73 29.84
C ARG A 208 8.26 -9.91 29.80
N LEU A 209 8.00 -10.90 28.96
CA LEU A 209 8.85 -12.08 28.79
C LEU A 209 10.22 -11.70 28.22
N LEU A 210 10.24 -10.88 27.17
CA LEU A 210 11.47 -10.35 26.57
C LEU A 210 12.21 -9.45 27.56
N LYS A 211 11.51 -8.58 28.30
CA LYS A 211 12.11 -7.77 29.36
C LYS A 211 12.73 -8.62 30.47
N GLY A 212 12.02 -9.66 30.94
CA GLY A 212 12.53 -10.59 31.94
C GLY A 212 13.76 -11.37 31.47
N THR A 213 13.86 -11.66 30.17
CA THR A 213 14.97 -12.41 29.56
C THR A 213 16.19 -11.52 29.29
N PHE A 214 15.98 -10.32 28.74
CA PHE A 214 17.05 -9.45 28.23
C PHE A 214 17.36 -8.24 29.12
N GLY A 215 16.56 -7.99 30.16
CA GLY A 215 16.78 -6.95 31.16
C GLY A 215 17.06 -5.58 30.57
N VAL A 216 18.24 -5.04 30.89
CA VAL A 216 18.68 -3.70 30.49
C VAL A 216 18.71 -3.52 28.97
N ALA A 217 19.13 -4.53 28.21
CA ALA A 217 19.19 -4.47 26.75
C ALA A 217 17.80 -4.26 26.12
N TRP A 218 16.76 -4.88 26.72
CA TRP A 218 15.38 -4.66 26.30
C TRP A 218 14.90 -3.25 26.66
N ASP A 219 15.21 -2.77 27.86
CA ASP A 219 14.81 -1.42 28.31
C ASP A 219 15.43 -0.32 27.42
N GLU A 220 16.70 -0.46 27.05
CA GLU A 220 17.36 0.47 26.12
C GLU A 220 16.75 0.45 24.72
N TRP A 221 16.44 -0.74 24.21
CA TRP A 221 15.78 -0.90 22.92
C TRP A 221 14.34 -0.35 22.94
N ALA A 222 13.56 -0.65 23.96
CA ALA A 222 12.18 -0.19 24.11
C ALA A 222 12.08 1.33 24.27
N LYS A 223 13.10 1.99 24.85
CA LYS A 223 13.21 3.45 24.86
C LYS A 223 13.41 4.03 23.45
N LYS A 224 14.23 3.38 22.62
CA LYS A 224 14.45 3.77 21.21
C LYS A 224 13.23 3.48 20.34
N VAL A 225 12.47 2.43 20.68
CA VAL A 225 11.31 1.93 19.93
C VAL A 225 10.07 1.92 20.83
N PRO A 226 9.50 3.11 21.16
CA PRO A 226 8.41 3.21 22.12
C PRO A 226 7.13 2.54 21.60
N TYR A 227 6.94 2.53 20.28
CA TYR A 227 5.74 2.06 19.62
C TYR A 227 5.65 0.53 19.57
N ARG A 228 4.49 -0.02 19.93
CA ARG A 228 4.21 -1.45 19.82
C ARG A 228 3.84 -1.88 18.40
N LEU A 229 3.01 -1.11 17.71
CA LEU A 229 2.40 -1.49 16.43
C LEU A 229 2.52 -0.44 15.33
N ILE A 230 2.17 0.82 15.59
CA ILE A 230 2.17 1.89 14.59
C ILE A 230 3.07 3.02 15.10
N PRO A 231 4.07 3.46 14.31
CA PRO A 231 4.84 4.66 14.63
C PRO A 231 3.93 5.87 14.51
N ALA A 232 3.59 6.51 15.63
CA ALA A 232 2.97 7.82 15.58
C ALA A 232 4.09 8.86 15.44
N ALA A 233 4.24 9.47 14.27
CA ALA A 233 5.05 10.69 14.13
C ALA A 233 4.52 11.74 15.12
N SER A 234 5.27 12.03 16.18
CA SER A 234 5.18 13.21 17.06
C SER A 234 3.84 13.96 17.16
N LEU A 235 2.74 13.27 17.46
CA LEU A 235 1.49 13.90 17.93
C LEU A 235 1.26 13.71 19.44
N THR A 236 2.27 13.22 20.17
CA THR A 236 2.22 13.02 21.63
C THR A 236 3.32 13.75 22.38
N GLY A 237 3.85 14.84 21.82
CA GLY A 237 4.52 15.87 22.62
C GLY A 237 3.46 16.62 23.44
N GLY A 238 2.89 15.99 24.45
CA GLY A 238 1.81 16.56 25.25
C GLY A 238 0.91 15.61 26.03
N MET A 239 1.13 14.29 26.00
CA MET A 239 0.31 13.36 26.81
C MET A 239 0.90 13.01 28.19
N ASP A 240 2.13 13.48 28.49
CA ASP A 240 2.77 13.29 29.80
C ASP A 240 2.42 14.40 30.82
N LYS A 241 1.44 15.27 30.51
CA LYS A 241 0.95 16.34 31.39
C LYS A 241 -0.57 16.35 31.57
N LEU A 242 -1.23 15.20 31.53
CA LEU A 242 -2.60 15.12 32.03
C LEU A 242 -2.57 14.69 33.50
N PRO A 243 -3.08 15.54 34.42
CA PRO A 243 -3.19 15.15 35.82
C PRO A 243 -4.12 13.94 35.92
N ASN A 244 -3.66 12.95 36.66
CA ASN A 244 -4.47 11.86 37.15
C ASN A 244 -5.64 12.46 37.95
N LYS A 245 -6.86 12.49 37.39
CA LYS A 245 -8.14 12.51 38.12
C LYS A 245 -9.35 12.44 37.15
N ASP A 246 -10.33 11.66 37.60
CA ASP A 246 -11.74 11.63 37.21
C ASP A 246 -12.13 10.92 35.90
N VAL A 247 -11.97 9.59 35.91
CA VAL A 247 -12.89 8.69 35.20
C VAL A 247 -13.86 8.12 36.23
N THR A 248 -15.02 8.75 36.37
CA THR A 248 -16.15 8.16 37.10
C THR A 248 -16.91 7.23 36.16
N TRP A 249 -17.15 6.01 36.65
CA TRP A 249 -17.97 5.00 35.98
C TRP A 249 -19.44 5.41 36.09
N LYS A 250 -20.10 5.62 34.95
CA LYS A 250 -21.57 5.60 34.85
C LYS A 250 -21.99 4.65 33.74
N ASP A 251 -22.83 3.68 34.10
CA ASP A 251 -23.68 2.87 33.23
C ASP A 251 -23.00 1.98 32.17
N GLY A 252 -21.80 1.48 32.46
CA GLY A 252 -21.30 0.23 31.85
C GLY A 252 -21.07 0.23 30.33
N ARG A 253 -20.94 1.38 29.66
CA ARG A 253 -20.61 1.45 28.21
C ARG A 253 -19.39 2.32 27.94
N LEU A 254 -18.44 1.75 27.21
CA LEU A 254 -17.25 2.43 26.69
C LEU A 254 -17.62 3.17 25.40
N TYR A 255 -17.61 4.50 25.43
CA TYR A 255 -17.73 5.30 24.21
C TYR A 255 -16.37 5.32 23.49
N ILE A 256 -16.24 4.45 22.49
CA ILE A 256 -15.19 4.57 21.47
C ILE A 256 -15.59 5.75 20.57
N LEU A 257 -14.62 6.60 20.24
CA LEU A 257 -14.67 7.70 19.25
C LEU A 257 -15.66 7.43 18.10
N PRO A 258 -16.39 8.47 17.63
CA PRO A 258 -17.49 8.28 16.69
C PRO A 258 -16.99 7.63 15.39
N PRO A 259 -17.83 6.83 14.73
CA PRO A 259 -17.45 6.15 13.50
C PRO A 259 -17.15 7.18 12.41
N LEU A 260 -16.13 6.87 11.60
CA LEU A 260 -15.85 7.48 10.29
C LEU A 260 -17.07 7.50 9.32
N ALA A 261 -18.23 7.01 9.75
CA ALA A 261 -19.53 7.13 9.09
C ALA A 261 -20.14 8.54 9.14
N ALA A 262 -19.59 9.48 9.93
CA ALA A 262 -20.05 10.87 9.88
C ALA A 262 -19.45 11.70 8.72
N CYS A 263 -18.45 11.18 8.00
CA CYS A 263 -17.91 11.84 6.79
C CYS A 263 -18.72 11.52 5.52
N SER A 264 -19.67 10.58 5.55
CA SER A 264 -20.51 10.27 4.38
C SER A 264 -21.65 11.27 4.15
N SER A 265 -21.84 12.25 5.04
CA SER A 265 -22.91 13.26 4.93
C SER A 265 -22.43 14.70 4.76
N MET A 266 -21.11 14.96 4.71
CA MET A 266 -20.59 16.20 4.13
C MET A 266 -20.29 15.94 2.66
N MET A 267 -21.32 16.00 1.82
CA MET A 267 -21.08 16.26 0.39
C MET A 267 -20.51 17.67 0.30
N LEU A 268 -19.19 17.79 0.40
CA LEU A 268 -18.49 19.01 0.01
C LEU A 268 -18.95 19.36 -1.41
N PRO A 269 -19.31 20.61 -1.70
CA PRO A 269 -19.77 21.00 -3.03
C PRO A 269 -18.76 20.54 -4.07
N ILE A 270 -19.22 20.01 -5.21
CA ILE A 270 -18.37 19.54 -6.32
C ILE A 270 -17.28 20.55 -6.73
N ILE A 271 -17.58 21.85 -6.58
CA ILE A 271 -16.67 22.99 -6.83
C ILE A 271 -15.40 22.92 -5.96
N THR A 272 -15.48 22.37 -4.75
CA THR A 272 -14.32 22.22 -3.84
C THR A 272 -13.22 21.31 -4.40
N LYS A 273 -13.54 20.49 -5.42
CA LYS A 273 -12.57 19.65 -6.11
C LYS A 273 -11.64 20.44 -7.03
N ILE A 274 -12.07 21.58 -7.57
CA ILE A 274 -11.30 22.40 -8.52
C ILE A 274 -9.92 22.81 -7.97
N PRO A 275 -9.81 23.43 -6.78
CA PRO A 275 -8.50 23.76 -6.22
C PRO A 275 -7.62 22.50 -6.00
N CYS A 276 -8.21 21.37 -5.64
CA CYS A 276 -7.49 20.11 -5.49
C CYS A 276 -6.92 19.60 -6.83
N ILE A 277 -7.69 19.71 -7.93
CA ILE A 277 -7.23 19.34 -9.28
C ILE A 277 -6.02 20.19 -9.69
N LEU A 278 -6.07 21.50 -9.41
CA LEU A 278 -4.96 22.41 -9.71
C LEU A 278 -3.71 22.06 -8.90
N VAL A 279 -3.86 21.75 -7.61
CA VAL A 279 -2.76 21.30 -6.74
C VAL A 279 -2.14 20.01 -7.29
N VAL A 280 -2.94 18.99 -7.61
CA VAL A 280 -2.45 17.70 -8.14
C VAL A 280 -1.73 17.89 -9.47
N SER A 281 -2.33 18.64 -10.41
CA SER A 281 -1.76 18.91 -11.73
C SER A 281 -0.41 19.65 -11.64
N THR A 282 -0.33 20.62 -10.73
CA THR A 282 0.91 21.37 -10.46
C THR A 282 1.98 20.48 -9.80
N CYS A 283 1.60 19.69 -8.80
CA CYS A 283 2.50 18.75 -8.12
C CYS A 283 3.10 17.73 -9.10
N ILE A 284 2.28 17.16 -9.98
CA ILE A 284 2.74 16.27 -11.05
C ILE A 284 3.68 17.02 -12.00
N HIS A 285 3.33 18.24 -12.43
CA HIS A 285 4.18 19.04 -13.31
C HIS A 285 5.57 19.26 -12.73
N VAL A 286 5.65 19.68 -11.46
CA VAL A 286 6.91 19.91 -10.74
C VAL A 286 7.69 18.61 -10.61
N THR A 287 7.03 17.51 -10.24
CA THR A 287 7.66 16.18 -10.10
C THR A 287 8.38 15.73 -11.36
N PHE A 288 7.81 15.99 -12.54
CA PHE A 288 8.37 15.59 -13.83
C PHE A 288 9.19 16.68 -14.52
N THR A 289 9.49 17.79 -13.83
CA THR A 289 10.33 18.87 -14.36
C THR A 289 11.65 18.89 -13.60
N ALA A 290 12.73 18.46 -14.26
CA ALA A 290 14.05 18.48 -13.67
C ALA A 290 14.53 19.93 -13.45
N PRO A 291 15.19 20.22 -12.31
CA PRO A 291 15.70 21.57 -12.00
C PRO A 291 16.91 21.95 -12.86
N SER A 292 17.64 20.98 -13.40
CA SER A 292 18.83 21.21 -14.23
C SER A 292 18.84 20.31 -15.48
N LYS A 293 19.45 20.80 -16.55
CA LYS A 293 19.76 20.00 -17.75
C LYS A 293 21.13 19.33 -17.57
N SER A 294 21.28 18.07 -17.98
CA SER A 294 22.57 17.37 -18.06
C SER A 294 23.22 17.57 -19.43
N SER A 295 24.56 17.55 -19.48
CA SER A 295 25.33 17.52 -20.72
C SER A 295 25.49 16.08 -21.23
N SER A 296 25.48 15.87 -22.55
CA SER A 296 25.54 14.53 -23.15
C SER A 296 26.86 13.80 -22.92
N SER A 297 27.94 14.52 -22.66
CA SER A 297 29.30 13.99 -22.45
C SER A 297 29.53 13.41 -21.05
N GLU A 298 28.62 13.60 -20.10
CA GLU A 298 28.75 13.17 -18.69
C GLU A 298 27.86 11.95 -18.35
N ARG A 299 27.30 11.29 -19.36
CA ARG A 299 26.36 10.17 -19.18
C ARG A 299 27.08 8.85 -18.89
N ALA A 300 26.61 8.12 -17.89
CA ALA A 300 27.03 6.74 -17.68
C ALA A 300 26.65 5.84 -18.88
N PRO A 301 27.42 4.77 -19.17
CA PRO A 301 27.13 3.85 -20.27
C PRO A 301 25.72 3.23 -20.18
N GLU A 302 25.04 3.12 -21.32
CA GLU A 302 23.66 2.63 -21.40
C GLU A 302 23.56 1.11 -21.13
N THR A 303 23.26 0.75 -19.89
CA THR A 303 22.80 -0.62 -19.54
C THR A 303 21.32 -0.82 -19.90
N GLY A 304 20.80 -2.06 -19.88
CA GLY A 304 19.38 -2.33 -20.20
C GLY A 304 18.35 -1.51 -19.40
N VAL A 305 18.63 -1.21 -18.12
CA VAL A 305 17.78 -0.33 -17.29
C VAL A 305 17.84 1.14 -17.75
N GLU A 306 18.99 1.61 -18.26
CA GLU A 306 19.14 2.97 -18.77
C GLU A 306 18.34 3.18 -20.06
N LYS A 307 18.19 2.13 -20.89
CA LYS A 307 17.32 2.19 -22.08
C LYS A 307 15.85 2.42 -21.71
N ILE A 308 15.35 1.74 -20.67
CA ILE A 308 13.99 1.94 -20.15
C ILE A 308 13.82 3.39 -19.63
N ILE A 309 14.82 3.89 -18.89
CA ILE A 309 14.82 5.27 -18.39
C ILE A 309 14.94 6.28 -19.55
N ALA A 310 15.67 5.96 -20.62
CA ALA A 310 15.76 6.76 -21.83
C ALA A 310 14.40 6.93 -22.53
N VAL A 311 13.65 5.83 -22.67
CA VAL A 311 12.26 5.89 -23.15
C VAL A 311 11.42 6.75 -22.21
N GLY A 312 11.53 6.56 -20.89
CA GLY A 312 10.85 7.40 -19.90
C GLY A 312 11.12 8.91 -20.06
N ARG A 313 12.36 9.30 -20.42
CA ARG A 313 12.72 10.71 -20.67
C ARG A 313 11.98 11.30 -21.86
N LEU A 314 11.87 10.56 -22.97
CA LEU A 314 11.11 10.99 -24.14
C LEU A 314 9.63 11.18 -23.81
N LEU A 315 9.12 10.42 -22.84
CA LEU A 315 7.73 10.47 -22.41
C LEU A 315 7.42 11.59 -21.39
N ILE A 316 8.40 12.30 -20.83
CA ILE A 316 8.14 13.33 -19.79
C ILE A 316 7.17 14.42 -20.27
N LYS A 317 7.40 14.97 -21.47
CA LYS A 317 6.52 16.01 -22.04
C LYS A 317 5.10 15.50 -22.27
N PRO A 318 4.88 14.37 -22.98
CA PRO A 318 3.52 13.85 -23.16
C PRO A 318 2.88 13.44 -21.84
N ILE A 319 3.62 12.88 -20.88
CA ILE A 319 3.11 12.59 -19.53
C ILE A 319 2.51 13.85 -18.90
N LYS A 320 3.25 14.96 -18.87
CA LYS A 320 2.73 16.23 -18.34
C LYS A 320 1.50 16.71 -19.11
N GLY A 321 1.53 16.61 -20.44
CA GLY A 321 0.40 16.98 -21.30
C GLY A 321 -0.88 16.21 -20.98
N VAL A 322 -0.78 14.88 -20.81
CA VAL A 322 -1.92 14.01 -20.47
C VAL A 322 -2.52 14.40 -19.12
N TYR A 323 -1.70 14.61 -18.09
CA TYR A 323 -2.22 14.96 -16.76
C TYR A 323 -2.85 16.36 -16.71
N TRP A 324 -2.29 17.34 -17.41
CA TRP A 324 -2.91 18.66 -17.56
C TRP A 324 -4.21 18.61 -18.38
N ALA A 325 -4.24 17.83 -19.46
CA ALA A 325 -5.45 17.66 -20.26
C ALA A 325 -6.59 17.05 -19.44
N MET A 326 -6.31 16.03 -18.62
CA MET A 326 -7.29 15.46 -17.70
C MET A 326 -7.77 16.48 -16.64
N GLY A 327 -6.84 17.25 -16.05
CA GLY A 327 -7.20 18.27 -15.05
C GLY A 327 -8.06 19.39 -15.63
N VAL A 328 -7.75 19.85 -16.86
CA VAL A 328 -8.56 20.85 -17.57
C VAL A 328 -9.92 20.28 -17.94
N ALA A 329 -9.98 19.05 -18.47
CA ALA A 329 -11.24 18.41 -18.83
C ALA A 329 -12.17 18.24 -17.62
N GLU A 330 -11.64 17.80 -16.48
CA GLU A 330 -12.40 17.65 -15.24
C GLU A 330 -12.88 19.00 -14.71
N THR A 331 -12.01 20.02 -14.69
CA THR A 331 -12.36 21.37 -14.23
C THR A 331 -13.44 22.00 -15.10
N LEU A 332 -13.32 21.87 -16.44
CA LEU A 332 -14.33 22.37 -17.38
C LEU A 332 -15.66 21.65 -17.24
N ALA A 333 -15.65 20.32 -17.08
CA ALA A 333 -16.86 19.55 -16.85
C ALA A 333 -17.58 20.00 -15.56
N ILE A 334 -16.83 20.21 -14.47
CA ILE A 334 -17.39 20.73 -13.21
C ILE A 334 -17.96 22.14 -13.41
N ILE A 335 -17.18 23.10 -13.93
CA ILE A 335 -17.63 24.49 -14.06
C ILE A 335 -18.86 24.60 -14.96
N VAL A 336 -18.82 24.00 -16.16
CA VAL A 336 -19.90 24.14 -17.14
C VAL A 336 -21.18 23.48 -16.64
N SER A 337 -21.08 22.33 -15.95
CA SER A 337 -22.25 21.66 -15.36
C SER A 337 -22.94 22.46 -14.25
N GLN A 338 -22.18 23.32 -13.53
CA GLN A 338 -22.72 24.13 -12.44
C GLN A 338 -23.21 25.51 -12.88
N VAL A 339 -22.63 26.07 -13.95
CA VAL A 339 -22.84 27.48 -14.33
C VAL A 339 -23.76 27.62 -15.55
N SER A 340 -23.78 26.64 -16.47
CA SER A 340 -24.48 26.81 -17.76
C SER A 340 -25.52 25.72 -18.03
N SER A 341 -26.79 26.12 -18.03
CA SER A 341 -27.90 25.30 -18.53
C SER A 341 -28.12 25.46 -20.05
N SER A 342 -27.23 26.15 -20.75
CA SER A 342 -27.38 26.43 -22.19
C SER A 342 -27.16 25.15 -23.05
N PRO A 343 -27.80 25.05 -24.23
CA PRO A 343 -27.58 23.92 -25.15
C PRO A 343 -26.10 23.75 -25.54
N THR A 344 -25.36 24.85 -25.67
CA THR A 344 -23.91 24.84 -25.93
C THR A 344 -23.13 24.28 -24.74
N GLY A 345 -23.49 24.64 -23.51
CA GLY A 345 -22.90 24.09 -22.28
C GLY A 345 -23.11 22.58 -22.17
N GLN A 346 -24.32 22.10 -22.47
CA GLN A 346 -24.62 20.66 -22.49
C GLN A 346 -23.83 19.90 -23.55
N ARG A 347 -23.59 20.50 -24.73
CA ARG A 347 -22.71 19.93 -25.77
C ARG A 347 -21.25 19.82 -25.31
N ILE A 348 -20.75 20.82 -24.58
CA ILE A 348 -19.40 20.79 -24.01
C ILE A 348 -19.27 19.68 -22.96
N VAL A 349 -20.22 19.61 -22.02
CA VAL A 349 -20.22 18.58 -20.96
C VAL A 349 -20.33 17.17 -21.56
N SER A 350 -21.24 16.94 -22.51
CA SER A 350 -21.38 15.63 -23.18
C SER A 350 -20.16 15.26 -24.04
N GLY A 351 -19.42 16.23 -24.56
CA GLY A 351 -18.14 15.99 -25.23
C GLY A 351 -17.02 15.55 -24.27
N LEU A 352 -17.00 16.11 -23.06
CA LEU A 352 -16.01 15.82 -22.01
C LEU A 352 -16.39 14.61 -21.15
N VAL A 353 -17.68 14.30 -21.04
CA VAL A 353 -18.26 13.20 -20.25
C VAL A 353 -19.26 12.49 -21.15
N LYS A 354 -18.78 11.48 -21.90
CA LYS A 354 -19.55 10.84 -22.98
C LYS A 354 -20.64 9.90 -22.51
N SER A 355 -20.41 9.18 -21.41
CA SER A 355 -21.32 8.14 -20.93
C SER A 355 -21.56 8.15 -19.41
N GLY A 356 -20.99 9.11 -18.67
CA GLY A 356 -21.28 9.33 -17.25
C GLY A 356 -21.98 10.66 -17.01
N SER A 357 -22.18 11.02 -15.73
CA SER A 357 -22.72 12.32 -15.35
C SER A 357 -21.63 13.23 -14.81
N ALA A 358 -21.66 14.51 -15.19
CA ALA A 358 -20.81 15.52 -14.56
C ALA A 358 -21.12 15.68 -13.06
N ASN A 359 -22.32 15.30 -12.62
CA ASN A 359 -22.71 15.29 -11.22
C ASN A 359 -22.04 14.17 -10.41
N ASP A 360 -21.52 13.14 -11.07
CA ASP A 360 -20.80 12.05 -10.40
C ASP A 360 -19.35 12.44 -10.08
N LEU A 361 -18.86 13.55 -10.66
CA LEU A 361 -17.54 14.06 -10.33
C LEU A 361 -17.52 14.58 -8.90
N GLY A 362 -16.51 14.17 -8.13
CA GLY A 362 -16.47 14.50 -6.71
C GLY A 362 -15.19 14.07 -6.01
N LEU A 363 -15.05 14.51 -4.76
CA LEU A 363 -13.99 14.05 -3.87
C LEU A 363 -14.45 12.79 -3.16
N SER A 364 -13.75 11.68 -3.38
CA SER A 364 -13.91 10.47 -2.57
C SER A 364 -12.79 10.37 -1.53
N PRO A 365 -12.93 9.54 -0.48
CA PRO A 365 -11.83 9.26 0.44
C PRO A 365 -10.54 8.80 -0.27
N LEU A 366 -10.68 8.05 -1.38
CA LEU A 366 -9.55 7.62 -2.19
C LEU A 366 -8.92 8.79 -2.95
N SER A 367 -9.72 9.75 -3.44
CA SER A 367 -9.21 10.99 -4.04
C SER A 367 -8.44 11.82 -3.01
N VAL A 368 -8.94 11.92 -1.77
CA VAL A 368 -8.26 12.65 -0.69
C VAL A 368 -6.92 11.99 -0.35
N LEU A 369 -6.87 10.66 -0.26
CA LEU A 369 -5.61 9.94 -0.11
C LEU A 369 -4.66 10.22 -1.28
N GLY A 370 -5.18 10.21 -2.51
CA GLY A 370 -4.41 10.54 -3.72
C GLY A 370 -3.82 11.95 -3.67
N LEU A 371 -4.62 12.94 -3.28
CA LEU A 371 -4.18 14.32 -3.09
C LEU A 371 -3.04 14.40 -2.06
N VAL A 372 -3.23 13.80 -0.88
CA VAL A 372 -2.22 13.81 0.19
C VAL A 372 -0.91 13.16 -0.28
N LEU A 373 -0.98 12.01 -0.95
CA LEU A 373 0.21 11.30 -1.44
C LEU A 373 0.93 12.04 -2.57
N VAL A 374 0.20 12.59 -3.54
CA VAL A 374 0.79 13.41 -4.61
C VAL A 374 1.44 14.64 -4.02
N THR A 375 0.73 15.41 -3.17
CA THR A 375 1.27 16.64 -2.60
C THR A 375 2.49 16.39 -1.71
N SER A 376 2.42 15.41 -0.80
CA SER A 376 3.55 15.08 0.09
C SER A 376 4.75 14.52 -0.68
N GLY A 377 4.52 13.62 -1.64
CA GLY A 377 5.58 13.05 -2.49
C GLY A 377 6.24 14.10 -3.39
N SER A 378 5.46 15.00 -3.98
CA SER A 378 5.96 16.11 -4.79
C SER A 378 6.72 17.14 -3.95
N LEU A 379 6.25 17.43 -2.73
CA LEU A 379 6.96 18.34 -1.81
C LEU A 379 8.31 17.76 -1.39
N LEU A 380 8.36 16.47 -1.04
CA LEU A 380 9.62 15.77 -0.74
C LEU A 380 10.59 15.83 -1.92
N ARG A 381 10.09 15.57 -3.13
CA ARG A 381 10.89 15.62 -4.35
C ARG A 381 11.37 17.04 -4.67
N TRP A 382 10.54 18.05 -4.45
CA TRP A 382 10.91 19.45 -4.59
C TRP A 382 11.98 19.87 -3.57
N GLN A 383 11.87 19.42 -2.32
CA GLN A 383 12.94 19.61 -1.33
C GLN A 383 14.25 18.99 -1.81
N CYS A 384 14.20 17.77 -2.37
CA CYS A 384 15.39 17.12 -2.95
C CYS A 384 16.00 17.96 -4.08
N TYR A 385 15.18 18.58 -4.94
CA TYR A 385 15.66 19.48 -6.00
C TYR A 385 16.38 20.69 -5.43
N ARG A 386 15.84 21.29 -4.37
CA ARG A 386 16.47 22.44 -3.71
C ARG A 386 17.77 22.07 -2.99
N THR A 387 17.80 20.91 -2.34
CA THR A 387 18.97 20.46 -1.57
C THR A 387 20.13 20.05 -2.48
N MET A 388 19.86 19.37 -3.61
CA MET A 388 20.91 19.01 -4.57
C MET A 388 21.24 20.12 -5.58
N GLY A 389 20.31 21.05 -5.83
CA GLY A 389 20.50 22.16 -6.77
C GLY A 389 20.89 21.68 -8.18
N ALA A 390 21.95 22.28 -8.73
CA ALA A 390 22.45 21.97 -10.07
C ALA A 390 22.95 20.52 -10.23
N MET A 391 23.23 19.80 -9.14
CA MET A 391 23.67 18.40 -9.19
C MET A 391 22.51 17.44 -9.47
N PHE A 392 21.25 17.87 -9.29
CA PHE A 392 20.09 17.01 -9.52
C PHE A 392 19.81 16.87 -11.01
N THR A 393 19.96 15.66 -11.54
CA THR A 393 19.60 15.32 -12.92
C THR A 393 18.78 14.03 -12.95
N PHE A 394 17.95 13.85 -13.98
CA PHE A 394 17.25 12.58 -14.18
C PHE A 394 18.16 11.50 -14.79
N GLU A 395 19.35 11.88 -15.24
CA GLU A 395 20.35 10.98 -15.81
C GLU A 395 21.32 10.53 -14.72
N LEU A 396 21.93 9.35 -14.88
CA LEU A 396 23.03 8.98 -14.00
C LEU A 396 24.29 9.68 -14.54
N SER A 397 24.53 10.91 -14.07
CA SER A 397 25.68 11.72 -14.47
C SER A 397 26.49 12.14 -13.25
N ILE A 398 27.76 11.76 -13.22
CA ILE A 398 28.74 12.30 -12.28
C ILE A 398 29.36 13.53 -12.95
N ARG A 399 29.04 14.72 -12.41
CA ARG A 399 29.57 16.00 -12.91
C ARG A 399 31.04 16.15 -12.49
N LYS A 400 31.82 16.95 -13.22
CA LYS A 400 33.24 17.22 -12.87
C LYS A 400 33.41 17.75 -11.44
N ASP A 401 32.47 18.56 -10.95
CA ASP A 401 32.45 19.12 -9.59
C ASP A 401 31.36 18.47 -8.69
N HIS A 402 31.02 17.21 -8.91
CA HIS A 402 29.95 16.54 -8.14
C HIS A 402 30.34 16.42 -6.66
N LYS A 403 29.48 16.88 -5.76
CA LYS A 403 29.66 16.78 -4.30
C LYS A 403 28.64 15.81 -3.71
N LEU A 404 29.04 15.06 -2.69
CA LEU A 404 28.13 14.20 -1.96
C LEU A 404 27.21 15.06 -1.06
N VAL A 405 25.91 15.08 -1.38
CA VAL A 405 24.92 15.84 -0.62
C VAL A 405 24.35 14.96 0.50
N THR A 406 24.58 15.36 1.75
CA THR A 406 24.22 14.55 2.94
C THR A 406 23.23 15.26 3.86
N THR A 407 22.75 16.44 3.49
CA THR A 407 21.85 17.29 4.29
C THR A 407 20.40 17.21 3.78
N GLY A 408 19.46 17.79 4.54
CA GLY A 408 18.04 17.80 4.17
C GLY A 408 17.45 16.38 4.11
N PRO A 409 16.63 16.05 3.10
CA PRO A 409 16.06 14.70 2.98
C PRO A 409 17.11 13.57 2.89
N TYR A 410 18.33 13.87 2.41
CA TYR A 410 19.43 12.92 2.28
C TYR A 410 20.13 12.57 3.60
N SER A 411 19.79 13.25 4.71
CA SER A 411 20.24 12.85 6.04
C SER A 411 19.38 11.72 6.63
N VAL A 412 18.24 11.40 6.01
CA VAL A 412 17.28 10.41 6.51
C VAL A 412 17.31 9.11 5.69
N VAL A 413 17.31 9.21 4.36
CA VAL A 413 17.41 8.08 3.44
C VAL A 413 18.35 8.44 2.29
N ARG A 414 18.96 7.45 1.63
CA ARG A 414 19.90 7.69 0.52
C ARG A 414 19.21 8.20 -0.75
N HIS A 415 17.95 7.77 -0.97
CA HIS A 415 17.19 7.97 -2.21
C HIS A 415 15.83 8.68 -1.98
N PRO A 416 15.76 9.82 -1.27
CA PRO A 416 14.50 10.45 -0.85
C PRO A 416 13.66 10.92 -2.04
N SER A 417 14.31 11.33 -3.13
CA SER A 417 13.63 11.76 -4.36
C SER A 417 12.87 10.61 -5.04
N TYR A 418 13.41 9.38 -4.97
CA TYR A 418 12.75 8.18 -5.48
C TYR A 418 11.61 7.72 -4.55
N ALA A 419 11.74 7.90 -3.24
CA ALA A 419 10.65 7.68 -2.28
C ALA A 419 9.48 8.65 -2.52
N GLY A 420 9.78 9.94 -2.73
CA GLY A 420 8.79 10.95 -3.12
C GLY A 420 8.12 10.60 -4.46
N LEU A 421 8.88 10.11 -5.43
CA LEU A 421 8.34 9.66 -6.71
C LEU A 421 7.37 8.49 -6.54
N LEU A 422 7.73 7.48 -5.75
CA LEU A 422 6.84 6.35 -5.45
C LEU A 422 5.51 6.83 -4.84
N ALA A 423 5.56 7.74 -3.86
CA ALA A 423 4.37 8.34 -3.26
C ALA A 423 3.52 9.08 -4.30
N VAL A 424 4.13 9.84 -5.21
CA VAL A 424 3.42 10.52 -6.32
C VAL A 424 2.73 9.51 -7.23
N TYR A 425 3.41 8.44 -7.66
CA TYR A 425 2.80 7.43 -8.53
C TYR A 425 1.59 6.76 -7.85
N VAL A 426 1.73 6.32 -6.60
CA VAL A 426 0.62 5.72 -5.84
C VAL A 426 -0.52 6.74 -5.69
N GLY A 427 -0.19 7.98 -5.36
CA GLY A 427 -1.16 9.07 -5.24
C GLY A 427 -1.91 9.36 -6.55
N MET A 428 -1.23 9.30 -7.69
CA MET A 428 -1.84 9.46 -9.01
C MET A 428 -2.82 8.33 -9.32
N PHE A 429 -2.48 7.08 -8.99
CA PHE A 429 -3.43 5.97 -9.11
C PHE A 429 -4.66 6.15 -8.22
N CYS A 430 -4.47 6.59 -6.98
CA CYS A 430 -5.57 6.91 -6.07
C CYS A 430 -6.42 8.08 -6.58
N TRP A 431 -5.81 9.14 -7.12
CA TRP A 431 -6.51 10.33 -7.60
C TRP A 431 -7.33 10.05 -8.87
N TYR A 432 -6.69 9.52 -9.91
CA TYR A 432 -7.33 9.30 -11.21
C TYR A 432 -8.16 8.01 -11.27
N GLY A 433 -7.89 7.03 -10.41
CA GLY A 433 -8.68 5.80 -10.28
C GLY A 433 -9.82 5.89 -9.27
N ALA A 434 -9.94 7.01 -8.54
CA ALA A 434 -10.98 7.19 -7.54
C ALA A 434 -12.40 7.27 -8.15
N PRO A 435 -13.43 6.81 -7.40
CA PRO A 435 -14.81 7.21 -7.68
C PRO A 435 -14.92 8.73 -7.78
N GLY A 436 -15.63 9.20 -8.80
CA GLY A 436 -15.81 10.62 -9.08
C GLY A 436 -14.62 11.31 -9.75
N ALA A 437 -13.58 10.58 -10.15
CA ALA A 437 -12.50 11.11 -10.99
C ALA A 437 -12.90 11.13 -12.47
N TRP A 438 -12.54 12.19 -13.19
CA TRP A 438 -12.91 12.33 -14.60
C TRP A 438 -12.47 11.16 -15.48
N LEU A 439 -11.29 10.58 -15.26
CA LEU A 439 -10.83 9.43 -16.04
C LEU A 439 -11.80 8.23 -15.96
N ARG A 440 -12.44 8.06 -14.79
CA ARG A 440 -13.42 7.00 -14.55
C ARG A 440 -14.82 7.38 -15.05
N GLU A 441 -15.29 8.58 -14.72
CA GLU A 441 -16.67 8.99 -14.99
C GLU A 441 -16.89 9.55 -16.41
N SER A 442 -15.84 9.98 -17.11
CA SER A 442 -15.97 10.55 -18.47
C SER A 442 -16.42 9.56 -19.54
N GLY A 443 -16.36 8.26 -19.26
CA GLY A 443 -16.61 7.21 -20.26
C GLY A 443 -15.43 6.93 -21.19
N VAL A 444 -14.30 7.66 -21.07
CA VAL A 444 -13.14 7.46 -21.95
C VAL A 444 -12.60 6.03 -21.86
N LEU A 445 -12.58 5.45 -20.66
CA LEU A 445 -12.16 4.06 -20.43
C LEU A 445 -13.13 3.00 -20.95
N GLN A 446 -14.37 3.38 -21.27
CA GLN A 446 -15.36 2.49 -21.91
C GLN A 446 -15.13 2.39 -23.42
N THR A 447 -14.39 3.33 -24.00
CA THR A 447 -13.95 3.25 -25.41
C THR A 447 -12.72 2.36 -25.54
N VAL A 448 -12.64 1.56 -26.60
CA VAL A 448 -11.45 0.72 -26.88
C VAL A 448 -10.18 1.57 -26.99
N ALA A 449 -10.26 2.71 -27.68
CA ALA A 449 -9.12 3.61 -27.85
C ALA A 449 -8.61 4.18 -26.52
N GLY A 450 -9.53 4.68 -25.66
CA GLY A 450 -9.16 5.20 -24.35
C GLY A 450 -8.63 4.12 -23.43
N MET A 451 -9.26 2.95 -23.38
CA MET A 451 -8.79 1.80 -22.61
C MET A 451 -7.37 1.40 -23.01
N VAL A 452 -7.10 1.23 -24.31
CA VAL A 452 -5.76 0.86 -24.81
C VAL A 452 -4.75 1.95 -24.48
N PHE A 453 -5.07 3.23 -24.75
CA PHE A 453 -4.18 4.35 -24.47
C PHE A 453 -3.78 4.42 -23.00
N PHE A 454 -4.75 4.45 -22.09
CA PHE A 454 -4.47 4.56 -20.66
C PHE A 454 -3.84 3.30 -20.08
N SER A 455 -4.17 2.10 -20.60
CA SER A 455 -3.51 0.86 -20.18
C SER A 455 -2.03 0.83 -20.57
N VAL A 456 -1.71 1.16 -21.84
CA VAL A 456 -0.33 1.27 -22.31
C VAL A 456 0.41 2.35 -21.54
N PHE A 457 -0.21 3.51 -21.35
CA PHE A 457 0.35 4.62 -20.57
C PHE A 457 0.66 4.21 -19.13
N THR A 458 -0.25 3.50 -18.45
CA THR A 458 -0.04 2.96 -17.11
C THR A 458 1.09 1.93 -17.07
N VAL A 459 1.15 0.99 -18.01
CA VAL A 459 2.23 -0.01 -18.07
C VAL A 459 3.59 0.64 -18.28
N LEU A 460 3.68 1.62 -19.18
CA LEU A 460 4.91 2.39 -19.41
C LEU A 460 5.34 3.14 -18.15
N MET A 461 4.40 3.81 -17.49
CA MET A 461 4.63 4.54 -16.23
C MET A 461 5.15 3.60 -15.13
N LEU A 462 4.53 2.42 -14.95
CA LEU A 462 4.99 1.42 -13.99
C LEU A 462 6.36 0.85 -14.35
N GLY A 463 6.63 0.59 -15.64
CA GLY A 463 7.93 0.13 -16.12
C GLY A 463 9.05 1.13 -15.82
N VAL A 464 8.80 2.43 -16.03
CA VAL A 464 9.74 3.51 -15.68
C VAL A 464 9.97 3.56 -14.17
N LEU A 465 8.91 3.50 -13.35
CA LEU A 465 9.02 3.48 -11.89
C LEU A 465 9.86 2.30 -11.40
N VAL A 466 9.58 1.08 -11.87
CA VAL A 466 10.35 -0.12 -11.51
C VAL A 466 11.81 0.01 -11.95
N GLY A 467 12.06 0.56 -13.15
CA GLY A 467 13.40 0.84 -13.66
C GLY A 467 14.18 1.79 -12.75
N LEU A 468 13.56 2.89 -12.31
CA LEU A 468 14.15 3.87 -11.40
C LEU A 468 14.42 3.28 -10.00
N LEU A 469 13.50 2.46 -9.48
CA LEU A 469 13.70 1.79 -8.20
C LEU A 469 14.86 0.79 -8.25
N ARG A 470 14.98 0.03 -9.35
CA ARG A 470 16.13 -0.88 -9.58
C ARG A 470 17.44 -0.12 -9.79
N ARG A 471 17.39 1.12 -10.29
CA ARG A 471 18.57 1.97 -10.52
C ARG A 471 19.25 2.40 -9.22
N THR A 472 18.52 2.51 -8.10
CA THR A 472 19.08 2.93 -6.80
C THR A 472 20.35 2.17 -6.40
N ALA A 473 20.36 0.84 -6.55
CA ALA A 473 21.53 0.01 -6.23
C ALA A 473 22.72 0.25 -7.16
N LYS A 474 22.48 0.61 -8.43
CA LYS A 474 23.55 1.00 -9.37
C LYS A 474 24.09 2.38 -9.02
N GLU A 475 23.21 3.32 -8.72
CA GLU A 475 23.57 4.68 -8.30
C GLU A 475 24.43 4.67 -7.03
N ASP A 476 24.06 3.86 -6.02
CA ASP A 476 24.87 3.65 -4.81
C ASP A 476 26.28 3.12 -5.14
N ARG A 477 26.40 2.17 -6.08
CA ARG A 477 27.71 1.64 -6.50
C ARG A 477 28.57 2.70 -7.20
N GLU A 478 27.98 3.49 -8.10
CA GLU A 478 28.73 4.54 -8.80
C GLU A 478 29.13 5.68 -7.84
N LEU A 479 28.24 6.10 -6.93
CA LEU A 479 28.57 7.08 -5.90
C LEU A 479 29.68 6.56 -4.97
N ARG A 480 29.63 5.29 -4.58
CA ARG A 480 30.69 4.67 -3.77
C ARG A 480 32.04 4.64 -4.49
N LYS A 481 32.08 4.39 -5.80
CA LYS A 481 33.34 4.42 -6.59
C LYS A 481 33.96 5.82 -6.62
N VAL A 482 33.15 6.87 -6.70
CA VAL A 482 33.62 8.26 -6.79
C VAL A 482 34.04 8.80 -5.41
N PHE A 483 33.20 8.62 -4.40
CA PHE A 483 33.39 9.24 -3.09
C PHE A 483 34.06 8.32 -2.05
N GLY A 484 34.21 7.03 -2.35
CA GLY A 484 34.94 6.06 -1.52
C GLY A 484 34.53 6.09 -0.04
N LYS A 485 35.48 6.44 0.83
CA LYS A 485 35.30 6.47 2.29
C LYS A 485 34.26 7.49 2.76
N GLU A 486 34.07 8.58 2.05
CA GLU A 486 33.07 9.60 2.39
C GLU A 486 31.66 9.02 2.22
N TRP A 487 31.42 8.30 1.12
CA TRP A 487 30.17 7.59 0.89
C TRP A 487 29.95 6.48 1.92
N ASP A 488 30.98 5.68 2.23
CA ASP A 488 30.87 4.61 3.22
C ASP A 488 30.47 5.18 4.61
N SER A 489 31.11 6.28 5.01
CA SER A 489 30.81 6.96 6.29
C SER A 489 29.40 7.54 6.34
N TRP A 490 28.93 8.12 5.24
CA TRP A 490 27.56 8.64 5.14
C TRP A 490 26.52 7.52 5.07
N ALA A 491 26.75 6.47 4.28
CA ALA A 491 25.85 5.33 4.12
C ALA A 491 25.69 4.53 5.42
N LEU A 492 26.71 4.52 6.29
CA LEU A 492 26.61 3.98 7.66
C LEU A 492 25.65 4.80 8.53
N ARG A 493 25.67 6.14 8.43
CA ARG A 493 24.75 7.02 9.16
C ARG A 493 23.34 7.01 8.58
N VAL A 494 23.22 6.79 7.28
CA VAL A 494 21.98 6.78 6.51
C VAL A 494 21.80 5.39 5.87
N PRO A 495 21.44 4.37 6.68
CA PRO A 495 21.44 2.98 6.22
C PRO A 495 20.30 2.66 5.27
N TYR A 496 19.26 3.48 5.24
CA TYR A 496 18.03 3.24 4.49
C TYR A 496 18.13 3.74 3.05
N ALA A 497 17.72 2.92 2.09
CA ALA A 497 17.68 3.33 0.70
C ALA A 497 16.54 4.33 0.45
N LEU A 498 15.28 3.89 0.60
CA LEU A 498 14.10 4.67 0.19
C LEU A 498 13.19 5.06 1.36
N VAL A 499 12.92 4.12 2.26
CA VAL A 499 11.98 4.31 3.37
C VAL A 499 12.77 4.14 4.67
N PRO A 500 12.70 5.10 5.61
CA PRO A 500 13.37 4.96 6.89
C PRO A 500 12.97 3.65 7.57
N GLY A 501 13.97 2.87 8.01
CA GLY A 501 13.75 1.56 8.63
C GLY A 501 13.60 0.38 7.65
N VAL A 502 13.63 0.62 6.33
CA VAL A 502 13.66 -0.43 5.29
C VAL A 502 15.07 -0.50 4.69
N TYR A 503 15.74 -1.64 4.87
CA TYR A 503 17.14 -1.89 4.45
C TYR A 503 17.25 -2.47 3.05
#